data_AF-A0A946SM53-F1
#
_entry.id   AF-A0A946SM53-F1
#
_cell.length_a   1.000
_cell.length_b   1.000
_cell.length_c   1.000
_cell.angle_alpha   90.00
_cell.angle_beta   90.00
_cell.angle_gamma   90.00
#
_symmetry.space_group_name_H-M   'P 1'
#
loop_
_entity.id
_entity.type
_entity.pdbx_description
1 polymer ?
#
loop_
_entity_poly.entity_id
_entity_poly.type
_entity_poly.pdbx_seq_one_letter_code
_entity_poly.pdbx_strand_id
1 'polypeptide(L)'
;MRPQGVVPSHVTTGIGVVVVLALVILLAPGCDEAEPLNPVASLLATVPGDGLAVAEGTTVTLTFDSDPGIVIVNGIAAQGSGTVRTFPVAVDGGMAISWGASSTAALEYLVIHPDVTSPELVSVDPRVVGKTDVDPAEFADGLVLQFSEPVSFENLTISTGGSALIWVATTDGTTLTLNANPDDPVVTETRYEVVGSVVDRAGNVTEVAFWFRTSTEPL
;
A
#
# COMPACT_ATOMS: atom_id res chain seq x y z
N MET A 1 -29.46 68.25 84.01
CA MET A 1 -28.23 68.36 84.82
C MET A 1 -27.09 68.81 83.91
N ARG A 2 -26.68 70.09 84.01
CA ARG A 2 -25.28 70.54 83.75
C ARG A 2 -24.40 70.01 84.91
N PRO A 3 -23.04 69.95 84.86
CA PRO A 3 -22.08 70.76 84.07
C PRO A 3 -20.98 69.89 83.39
N GLN A 4 -20.19 70.34 82.40
CA GLN A 4 -19.11 71.37 82.38
C GLN A 4 -17.98 71.22 83.42
N GLY A 5 -16.75 71.31 82.91
CA GLY A 5 -15.49 71.52 83.64
C GLY A 5 -14.50 70.37 83.40
N VAL A 6 -13.20 70.54 83.11
CA VAL A 6 -12.25 71.64 83.32
C VAL A 6 -10.99 71.37 82.44
N VAL A 7 -10.39 72.43 81.87
CA VAL A 7 -9.03 72.51 81.23
C VAL A 7 -8.01 72.98 82.30
N PRO A 8 -6.67 73.14 82.12
CA PRO A 8 -5.68 72.76 81.07
C PRO A 8 -4.30 72.29 81.64
N SER A 9 -3.30 72.10 80.76
CA SER A 9 -1.82 72.37 80.90
C SER A 9 -0.99 71.26 80.23
N HIS A 10 0.17 71.45 79.59
CA HIS A 10 0.99 72.58 79.19
C HIS A 10 1.99 72.05 78.12
N VAL A 11 2.37 72.89 77.15
CA VAL A 11 3.75 73.01 76.57
C VAL A 11 4.21 71.90 75.60
N THR A 12 4.44 72.24 74.32
CA THR A 12 5.79 72.47 73.74
C THR A 12 5.71 72.50 72.20
N THR A 13 6.33 73.54 71.65
CA THR A 13 6.66 73.83 70.26
C THR A 13 7.34 72.65 69.54
N GLY A 14 6.90 72.34 68.31
CA GLY A 14 7.56 71.35 67.45
C GLY A 14 7.40 71.72 65.98
N ILE A 15 8.37 72.45 65.43
CA ILE A 15 8.58 72.61 63.99
C ILE A 15 9.04 71.24 63.47
N GLY A 16 8.31 70.64 62.53
CA GLY A 16 8.64 69.31 62.01
C GLY A 16 7.97 69.00 60.67
N VAL A 17 8.67 69.35 59.60
CA VAL A 17 8.75 68.66 58.30
C VAL A 17 7.46 68.03 57.75
N VAL A 18 6.89 68.66 56.71
CA VAL A 18 5.94 68.01 55.79
C VAL A 18 6.71 66.94 54.99
N VAL A 19 6.57 65.68 55.39
CA VAL A 19 6.97 64.54 54.54
C VAL A 19 5.80 64.24 53.61
N VAL A 20 5.96 64.59 52.34
CA VAL A 20 5.04 64.15 51.28
C VAL A 20 5.23 62.65 51.10
N LEU A 21 4.28 61.86 51.59
CA LEU A 21 4.24 60.42 51.36
C LEU A 21 3.74 60.19 49.93
N ALA A 22 4.66 59.93 49.00
CA ALA A 22 4.33 59.51 47.64
C ALA A 22 3.77 58.07 47.67
N LEU A 23 2.49 57.93 47.33
CA LEU A 23 1.82 56.64 47.13
C LEU A 23 2.37 55.98 45.85
N VAL A 24 3.30 55.05 45.98
CA VAL A 24 3.71 54.17 44.87
C VAL A 24 2.69 53.04 44.78
N ILE A 25 1.75 53.16 43.83
CA ILE A 25 0.85 52.07 43.46
C ILE A 25 1.68 51.09 42.63
N LEU A 26 2.14 50.00 43.27
CA LEU A 26 2.68 48.83 42.60
C LEU A 26 1.53 48.10 41.88
N LEU A 27 1.35 48.39 40.59
CA LEU A 27 0.61 47.54 39.67
C LEU A 27 1.41 46.25 39.49
N ALA A 28 1.01 45.18 40.19
CA ALA A 28 1.45 43.84 39.85
C ALA A 28 0.89 43.54 38.43
N PRO A 29 1.74 43.18 37.44
CA PRO A 29 1.25 42.71 36.16
C PRO A 29 0.50 41.40 36.37
N GLY A 30 -0.56 41.22 35.56
CA GLY A 30 -1.56 40.18 35.68
C GLY A 30 -0.98 38.80 35.94
N CYS A 31 -1.68 38.05 36.80
CA CYS A 31 -1.58 36.61 36.88
C CYS A 31 -1.97 36.08 35.51
N ASP A 32 -0.96 35.72 34.73
CA ASP A 32 -1.06 34.89 33.53
C ASP A 32 -1.69 33.57 34.01
N GLU A 33 -3.01 33.42 33.88
CA GLU A 33 -3.63 32.11 34.01
C GLU A 33 -3.07 31.30 32.86
N ALA A 34 -2.06 30.48 33.15
CA ALA A 34 -1.52 29.54 32.20
C ALA A 34 -2.70 28.78 31.59
N GLU A 35 -2.92 28.98 30.28
CA GLU A 35 -3.89 28.21 29.50
C GLU A 35 -3.73 26.74 29.91
N PRO A 36 -4.82 26.03 30.28
CA PRO A 36 -4.72 24.63 30.64
C PRO A 36 -4.07 23.94 29.45
N LEU A 37 -2.88 23.37 29.67
CA LEU A 37 -2.24 22.51 28.68
C LEU A 37 -3.27 21.44 28.34
N ASN A 38 -3.89 21.54 27.15
CA ASN A 38 -4.74 20.47 26.66
C ASN A 38 -3.91 19.19 26.76
N PRO A 39 -4.40 18.16 27.45
CA PRO A 39 -3.63 16.94 27.63
C PRO A 39 -3.25 16.43 26.24
N VAL A 40 -1.96 16.13 26.05
CA VAL A 40 -1.48 15.61 24.77
C VAL A 40 -2.17 14.28 24.51
N ALA A 41 -2.83 14.16 23.36
CA ALA A 41 -3.59 12.97 23.02
C ALA A 41 -2.72 11.69 23.06
N SER A 42 -3.27 10.60 23.55
CA SER A 42 -2.62 9.28 23.58
C SER A 42 -3.19 8.40 22.46
N LEU A 43 -2.32 7.67 21.75
CA LEU A 43 -2.75 6.64 20.80
C LEU A 43 -3.29 5.43 21.58
N LEU A 44 -4.56 5.10 21.38
CA LEU A 44 -5.24 4.01 22.06
C LEU A 44 -5.26 2.71 21.26
N ALA A 45 -5.43 2.80 19.94
CA ALA A 45 -5.58 1.64 19.09
C ALA A 45 -5.17 1.91 17.65
N THR A 46 -4.77 0.84 16.97
CA THR A 46 -4.49 0.81 15.53
C THR A 46 -5.24 -0.37 14.90
N VAL A 47 -5.89 -0.11 13.76
CA VAL A 47 -6.62 -1.14 13.00
C VAL A 47 -6.28 -1.00 11.52
N PRO A 48 -5.65 -1.99 10.87
CA PRO A 48 -5.12 -3.24 11.45
C PRO A 48 -4.09 -3.01 12.57
N GLY A 49 -4.00 -3.95 13.51
CA GLY A 49 -3.05 -3.89 14.62
C GLY A 49 -1.60 -4.00 14.16
N ASP A 50 -0.68 -3.52 15.00
CA ASP A 50 0.77 -3.57 14.77
C ASP A 50 1.29 -5.00 14.54
N GLY A 51 2.28 -5.15 13.67
CA GLY A 51 2.94 -6.43 13.35
C GLY A 51 2.14 -7.37 12.42
N LEU A 52 0.98 -6.95 11.91
CA LEU A 52 0.17 -7.76 11.02
C LEU A 52 0.64 -7.70 9.56
N ALA A 53 0.34 -8.76 8.81
CA ALA A 53 0.42 -8.72 7.35
C ALA A 53 -0.82 -8.03 6.77
N VAL A 54 -0.62 -7.06 5.88
CA VAL A 54 -1.70 -6.27 5.28
C VAL A 54 -1.45 -6.12 3.78
N ALA A 55 -2.50 -6.10 2.97
CA ALA A 55 -2.36 -5.81 1.55
C ALA A 55 -1.87 -4.37 1.34
N GLU A 56 -1.04 -4.14 0.33
CA GLU A 56 -0.68 -2.79 -0.10
C GLU A 56 -1.93 -1.94 -0.35
N GLY A 57 -1.89 -0.67 0.08
CA GLY A 57 -3.02 0.26 0.03
C GLY A 57 -4.05 0.09 1.15
N THR A 58 -3.89 -0.92 2.04
CA THR A 58 -4.77 -1.07 3.20
C THR A 58 -4.77 0.20 4.03
N THR A 59 -5.96 0.72 4.34
CA THR A 59 -6.11 1.89 5.21
C THR A 59 -5.96 1.48 6.66
N VAL A 60 -4.95 2.04 7.33
CA VAL A 60 -4.77 1.94 8.78
C VAL A 60 -5.56 3.06 9.44
N THR A 61 -6.27 2.73 10.52
CA THR A 61 -7.01 3.65 11.38
C THR A 61 -6.32 3.75 12.73
N LEU A 62 -5.92 4.96 13.09
CA LEU A 62 -5.38 5.34 14.39
C LEU A 62 -6.51 5.95 15.23
N THR A 63 -6.71 5.46 16.45
CA THR A 63 -7.69 6.00 17.40
C THR A 63 -6.97 6.58 18.62
N PHE A 64 -7.28 7.83 18.94
CA PHE A 64 -6.72 8.58 20.06
C PHE A 64 -7.78 8.80 21.16
N ASP A 65 -7.34 9.09 22.38
CA ASP A 65 -8.23 9.40 23.51
C ASP A 65 -8.91 10.79 23.41
N SER A 66 -8.31 11.69 22.63
CA SER A 66 -8.71 13.07 22.37
C SER A 66 -8.18 13.49 20.99
N ASP A 67 -8.54 14.69 20.51
CA ASP A 67 -8.09 15.13 19.17
C ASP A 67 -6.57 15.42 19.18
N PRO A 68 -5.74 14.68 18.42
CA PRO A 68 -4.29 14.88 18.39
C PRO A 68 -3.86 16.08 17.53
N GLY A 69 -4.79 16.74 16.83
CA GLY A 69 -4.47 17.71 15.80
C GLY A 69 -3.89 17.03 14.56
N ILE A 70 -2.83 17.59 13.97
CA ILE A 70 -2.20 16.98 12.79
C ILE A 70 -1.36 15.78 13.23
N VAL A 71 -1.58 14.64 12.56
CA VAL A 71 -0.75 13.44 12.72
C VAL A 71 0.04 13.24 11.43
N ILE A 72 1.35 13.05 11.56
CA ILE A 72 2.27 12.82 10.46
C ILE A 72 2.72 11.36 10.50
N VAL A 73 2.65 10.68 9.37
CA VAL A 73 3.12 9.30 9.18
C VAL A 73 4.15 9.31 8.06
N ASN A 74 5.39 8.96 8.37
CA ASN A 74 6.52 8.99 7.42
C ASN A 74 6.63 10.31 6.63
N GLY A 75 6.35 11.44 7.28
CA GLY A 75 6.40 12.77 6.69
C GLY A 75 5.13 13.22 5.95
N ILE A 76 4.10 12.37 5.86
CA ILE A 76 2.83 12.67 5.19
C ILE A 76 1.73 12.85 6.24
N ALA A 77 0.88 13.87 6.09
CA ALA A 77 -0.25 14.07 6.99
C ALA A 77 -1.30 12.95 6.83
N ALA A 78 -1.64 12.29 7.92
CA ALA A 78 -2.75 11.36 7.99
C ALA A 78 -4.08 12.11 7.82
N GLN A 79 -5.05 11.47 7.19
CA GLN A 79 -6.39 12.00 6.95
C GLN A 79 -7.27 11.83 8.18
N GLY A 80 -8.39 12.56 8.25
CA GLY A 80 -9.36 12.46 9.34
C GLY A 80 -9.34 13.66 10.29
N SER A 81 -10.20 13.60 11.31
CA SER A 81 -10.46 14.68 12.27
C SER A 81 -10.97 14.12 13.60
N GLY A 82 -11.00 14.94 14.67
CA GLY A 82 -11.40 14.47 15.99
C GLY A 82 -10.43 13.43 16.52
N THR A 83 -10.91 12.32 17.09
CA THR A 83 -10.06 11.28 17.69
C THR A 83 -9.50 10.25 16.69
N VAL A 84 -9.83 10.36 15.39
CA VAL A 84 -9.49 9.32 14.40
C VAL A 84 -8.61 9.87 13.29
N ARG A 85 -7.55 9.14 12.94
CA ARG A 85 -6.72 9.42 11.76
C ARG A 85 -6.55 8.18 10.92
N THR A 86 -6.40 8.36 9.61
CA THR A 86 -6.22 7.26 8.66
C THR A 86 -5.09 7.52 7.69
N PHE A 87 -4.39 6.48 7.29
CA PHE A 87 -3.37 6.53 6.23
C PHE A 87 -3.29 5.18 5.51
N PRO A 88 -2.93 5.14 4.22
CA PRO A 88 -2.69 3.89 3.51
C PRO A 88 -1.29 3.35 3.83
N VAL A 89 -1.17 2.02 3.94
CA VAL A 89 0.13 1.33 3.96
C VAL A 89 0.62 1.21 2.52
N ALA A 90 1.79 1.78 2.21
CA ALA A 90 2.29 1.86 0.82
C ALA A 90 3.66 1.20 0.62
N VAL A 91 4.44 0.99 1.68
CA VAL A 91 5.79 0.44 1.60
C VAL A 91 6.05 -0.48 2.77
N ASP A 92 6.92 -1.46 2.57
CA ASP A 92 7.44 -2.29 3.65
C ASP A 92 8.16 -1.46 4.72
N GLY A 93 8.02 -1.91 5.97
CA GLY A 93 8.82 -1.45 7.09
C GLY A 93 8.08 -0.52 8.05
N GLY A 94 8.88 0.25 8.79
CA GLY A 94 8.40 1.06 9.90
C GLY A 94 7.60 2.28 9.47
N MET A 95 6.43 2.45 10.07
CA MET A 95 5.62 3.66 10.03
C MET A 95 5.97 4.53 11.24
N ALA A 96 6.77 5.56 11.02
CA ALA A 96 7.06 6.56 12.04
C ALA A 96 5.89 7.54 12.13
N ILE A 97 5.20 7.54 13.27
CA ILE A 97 4.03 8.36 13.54
C ILE A 97 4.42 9.46 14.52
N SER A 98 4.05 10.70 14.25
CA SER A 98 4.23 11.82 15.17
C SER A 98 3.01 12.73 15.24
N TRP A 99 2.77 13.30 16.41
CA TRP A 99 1.71 14.27 16.65
C TRP A 99 2.04 15.18 17.83
N GLY A 100 1.39 16.34 17.88
CA GLY A 100 1.72 17.37 18.87
C GLY A 100 3.20 17.80 18.79
N ALA A 101 3.75 18.27 19.91
CA ALA A 101 5.11 18.79 19.96
C ALA A 101 6.20 17.71 20.09
N SER A 102 5.87 16.54 20.65
CA SER A 102 6.88 15.54 21.03
C SER A 102 6.38 14.09 21.02
N SER A 103 5.11 13.84 20.72
CA SER A 103 4.58 12.47 20.79
C SER A 103 4.91 11.71 19.53
N THR A 104 5.32 10.46 19.71
CA THR A 104 5.67 9.55 18.63
C THR A 104 5.15 8.15 18.90
N ALA A 105 4.94 7.40 17.82
CA ALA A 105 4.72 5.97 17.84
C ALA A 105 5.38 5.34 16.62
N ALA A 106 5.58 4.03 16.66
CA ALA A 106 6.02 3.24 15.52
C ALA A 106 5.04 2.09 15.32
N LEU A 107 4.74 1.80 14.06
CA LEU A 107 4.07 0.57 13.66
C LEU A 107 4.94 -0.13 12.63
N GLU A 108 4.84 -1.44 12.55
CA GLU A 108 5.49 -2.25 11.53
C GLU A 108 4.45 -3.18 10.90
N TYR A 109 4.41 -3.20 9.58
CA TYR A 109 3.54 -4.08 8.82
C TYR A 109 4.38 -4.89 7.83
N LEU A 110 4.00 -6.15 7.64
CA LEU A 110 4.45 -6.93 6.48
C LEU A 110 3.50 -6.61 5.32
N VAL A 111 3.98 -5.95 4.27
CA VAL A 111 3.13 -5.54 3.16
C VAL A 111 3.02 -6.68 2.15
N ILE A 112 1.80 -7.13 1.91
CA ILE A 112 1.48 -8.08 0.86
C ILE A 112 1.26 -7.26 -0.41
N HIS A 113 2.27 -7.24 -1.27
CA HIS A 113 2.18 -6.62 -2.59
C HIS A 113 1.31 -7.45 -3.54
N PRO A 114 0.54 -6.80 -4.43
CA PRO A 114 -0.13 -7.52 -5.50
C PRO A 114 0.92 -8.19 -6.41
N ASP A 115 0.60 -9.39 -6.88
CA ASP A 115 1.41 -10.02 -7.90
C ASP A 115 1.12 -9.36 -9.25
N VAL A 116 2.16 -8.80 -9.84
CA VAL A 116 2.13 -8.08 -11.13
C VAL A 116 3.05 -8.71 -12.16
N THR A 117 3.64 -9.87 -11.86
CA THR A 117 4.56 -10.56 -12.75
C THR A 117 3.74 -11.45 -13.67
N SER A 118 3.93 -11.33 -14.99
CA SER A 118 3.22 -12.18 -15.95
C SER A 118 3.96 -13.52 -16.14
N PRO A 119 3.22 -14.61 -16.43
CA PRO A 119 3.83 -15.92 -16.66
C PRO A 119 4.74 -15.92 -17.89
N GLU A 120 5.95 -16.45 -17.82
CA GLU A 120 6.87 -16.51 -18.97
C GLU A 120 6.78 -17.87 -19.67
N LEU A 121 6.76 -17.89 -21.01
CA LEU A 121 6.90 -19.14 -21.78
C LEU A 121 8.37 -19.61 -21.75
N VAL A 122 8.63 -20.64 -20.94
CA VAL A 122 9.97 -21.19 -20.67
C VAL A 122 10.43 -22.11 -21.80
N SER A 123 9.56 -22.98 -22.30
CA SER A 123 9.90 -23.89 -23.39
C SER A 123 8.67 -24.36 -24.17
N VAL A 124 8.92 -24.80 -25.40
CA VAL A 124 7.95 -25.48 -26.27
C VAL A 124 8.53 -26.83 -26.66
N ASP A 125 7.73 -27.89 -26.55
CA ASP A 125 8.07 -29.25 -26.94
C ASP A 125 6.98 -29.84 -27.87
N PRO A 126 7.31 -30.28 -29.09
CA PRO A 126 8.63 -30.25 -29.70
C PRO A 126 9.20 -28.83 -29.84
N ARG A 127 10.54 -28.71 -29.88
CA ARG A 127 11.24 -27.41 -30.00
C ARG A 127 11.09 -26.84 -31.41
N VAL A 128 9.97 -26.18 -31.69
CA VAL A 128 9.59 -25.79 -33.07
C VAL A 128 9.58 -24.30 -33.34
N VAL A 129 9.67 -23.46 -32.30
CA VAL A 129 9.55 -21.99 -32.41
C VAL A 129 10.49 -21.43 -33.47
N GLY A 130 9.91 -20.87 -34.53
CA GLY A 130 10.62 -20.22 -35.64
C GLY A 130 11.34 -21.17 -36.61
N LYS A 131 11.18 -22.49 -36.46
CA LYS A 131 11.83 -23.48 -37.33
C LYS A 131 11.12 -23.63 -38.67
N THR A 132 11.87 -24.05 -39.68
CA THR A 132 11.36 -24.21 -41.06
C THR A 132 11.32 -25.66 -41.56
N ASP A 133 11.83 -26.59 -40.75
CA ASP A 133 12.16 -27.97 -41.08
C ASP A 133 11.71 -28.93 -39.96
N VAL A 134 10.49 -28.74 -39.48
CA VAL A 134 9.92 -29.59 -38.42
C VAL A 134 9.29 -30.85 -39.02
N ASP A 135 9.58 -32.01 -38.46
CA ASP A 135 8.89 -33.25 -38.87
C ASP A 135 7.47 -33.26 -38.29
N PRO A 136 6.40 -33.37 -39.12
CA PRO A 136 5.04 -33.55 -38.63
C PRO A 136 4.85 -34.70 -37.62
N ALA A 137 5.68 -35.75 -37.66
CA ALA A 137 5.61 -36.87 -36.74
C ALA A 137 5.91 -36.48 -35.28
N GLU A 138 6.64 -35.39 -35.04
CA GLU A 138 6.94 -34.88 -33.68
C GLU A 138 5.68 -34.46 -32.92
N PHE A 139 4.55 -34.25 -33.60
CA PHE A 139 3.29 -33.77 -33.02
C PHE A 139 2.30 -34.89 -32.67
N ALA A 140 2.70 -36.16 -32.76
CA ALA A 140 1.83 -37.29 -32.43
C ALA A 140 1.25 -37.20 -31.01
N ASP A 141 2.05 -36.69 -30.06
CA ASP A 141 1.66 -36.49 -28.66
C ASP A 141 1.14 -35.05 -28.37
N GLY A 142 0.98 -34.22 -29.40
CA GLY A 142 0.57 -32.83 -29.30
C GLY A 142 1.73 -31.83 -29.18
N LEU A 143 1.43 -30.65 -28.64
CA LEU A 143 2.38 -29.56 -28.45
C LEU A 143 2.30 -29.05 -27.01
N VAL A 144 3.41 -29.15 -26.29
CA VAL A 144 3.53 -28.80 -24.87
C VAL A 144 4.22 -27.45 -24.73
N LEU A 145 3.60 -26.55 -23.97
CA LEU A 145 4.10 -25.23 -23.62
C LEU A 145 4.33 -25.20 -22.11
N GLN A 146 5.56 -24.95 -21.70
CA GLN A 146 5.96 -24.85 -20.30
C GLN A 146 6.04 -23.39 -19.89
N PHE A 147 5.35 -23.01 -18.82
CA PHE A 147 5.39 -21.67 -18.26
C PHE A 147 6.18 -21.60 -16.94
N SER A 148 6.60 -20.41 -16.54
CA SER A 148 7.32 -20.14 -15.28
C SER A 148 6.47 -20.36 -14.03
N GLU A 149 5.15 -20.32 -14.18
CA GLU A 149 4.17 -20.42 -13.10
C GLU A 149 2.85 -21.04 -13.59
N PRO A 150 1.93 -21.42 -12.70
CA PRO A 150 0.69 -22.04 -13.08
C PRO A 150 -0.20 -21.12 -13.93
N VAL A 151 -0.76 -21.65 -15.01
CA VAL A 151 -1.56 -20.87 -15.96
C VAL A 151 -2.90 -21.53 -16.29
N SER A 152 -3.85 -20.71 -16.72
CA SER A 152 -5.04 -21.09 -17.49
C SER A 152 -4.96 -20.44 -18.88
N PHE A 153 -5.74 -20.93 -19.84
CA PHE A 153 -5.81 -20.37 -21.19
C PHE A 153 -7.18 -19.76 -21.46
N GLU A 154 -7.23 -18.73 -22.31
CA GLU A 154 -8.50 -18.16 -22.78
C GLU A 154 -8.76 -18.51 -24.24
N ASN A 155 -7.79 -18.25 -25.13
CA ASN A 155 -7.98 -18.37 -26.58
C ASN A 155 -6.71 -18.90 -27.28
N LEU A 156 -6.11 -19.98 -26.79
CA LEU A 156 -4.94 -20.58 -27.42
C LEU A 156 -5.35 -21.49 -28.58
N THR A 157 -4.80 -21.24 -29.76
CA THR A 157 -5.13 -21.95 -30.99
C THR A 157 -3.88 -22.20 -31.82
N ILE A 158 -3.82 -23.36 -32.46
CA ILE A 158 -2.91 -23.64 -33.57
C ILE A 158 -3.68 -23.50 -34.89
N SER A 159 -3.10 -22.84 -35.88
CA SER A 159 -3.77 -22.54 -37.15
C SER A 159 -2.83 -22.64 -38.34
N THR A 160 -3.40 -22.82 -39.53
CA THR A 160 -2.68 -22.78 -40.81
C THR A 160 -3.53 -22.06 -41.86
N GLY A 161 -2.90 -21.18 -42.65
CA GLY A 161 -3.61 -20.42 -43.68
C GLY A 161 -4.82 -19.61 -43.15
N GLY A 162 -4.80 -19.22 -41.88
CA GLY A 162 -5.91 -18.53 -41.20
C GLY A 162 -7.04 -19.42 -40.70
N SER A 163 -6.92 -20.75 -40.82
CA SER A 163 -7.89 -21.72 -40.28
C SER A 163 -7.34 -22.39 -39.03
N ALA A 164 -8.12 -22.37 -37.94
CA ALA A 164 -7.79 -23.03 -36.69
C ALA A 164 -7.90 -24.55 -36.84
N LEU A 165 -6.93 -25.27 -36.27
CA LEU A 165 -7.00 -26.71 -36.13
C LEU A 165 -7.90 -27.07 -34.94
N ILE A 166 -8.56 -28.22 -35.01
CA ILE A 166 -9.48 -28.70 -33.96
C ILE A 166 -8.72 -29.37 -32.80
N TRP A 167 -7.61 -28.76 -32.37
CA TRP A 167 -6.80 -29.24 -31.24
C TRP A 167 -7.40 -28.76 -29.91
N VAL A 168 -7.27 -29.57 -28.87
CA VAL A 168 -7.86 -29.27 -27.55
C VAL A 168 -6.77 -28.87 -26.58
N ALA A 169 -6.84 -27.65 -26.04
CA ALA A 169 -5.95 -27.21 -24.97
C ALA A 169 -6.35 -27.81 -23.61
N THR A 170 -5.35 -28.24 -22.85
CA THR A 170 -5.46 -28.65 -21.45
C THR A 170 -4.33 -28.03 -20.64
N THR A 171 -4.56 -27.76 -19.37
CA THR A 171 -3.54 -27.21 -18.45
C THR A 171 -3.41 -28.08 -17.20
N ASP A 172 -2.18 -28.32 -16.78
CA ASP A 172 -1.83 -28.94 -15.51
C ASP A 172 -0.69 -28.14 -14.86
N GLY A 173 -1.03 -27.36 -13.83
CA GLY A 173 -0.11 -26.44 -13.19
C GLY A 173 0.54 -25.49 -14.20
N THR A 174 1.85 -25.62 -14.38
CA THR A 174 2.70 -24.79 -15.23
C THR A 174 2.76 -25.27 -16.69
N THR A 175 2.12 -26.41 -17.00
CA THR A 175 2.20 -27.05 -18.31
C THR A 175 0.86 -26.88 -19.03
N LEU A 176 0.93 -26.36 -20.24
CA LEU A 176 -0.19 -26.33 -21.18
C LEU A 176 0.10 -27.32 -22.31
N THR A 177 -0.87 -28.15 -22.67
CA THR A 177 -0.78 -29.07 -23.81
C THR A 177 -1.88 -28.75 -24.81
N LEU A 178 -1.50 -28.48 -26.06
CA LEU A 178 -2.40 -28.51 -27.20
C LEU A 178 -2.42 -29.96 -27.72
N ASN A 179 -3.50 -30.68 -27.42
CA ASN A 179 -3.65 -32.09 -27.77
C ASN A 179 -4.04 -32.22 -29.25
N ALA A 180 -3.25 -33.00 -30.00
CA ALA A 180 -3.47 -33.23 -31.41
C ALA A 180 -4.81 -33.92 -31.68
N ASN A 181 -5.45 -33.53 -32.77
CA ASN A 181 -6.66 -34.18 -33.26
C ASN A 181 -6.33 -35.03 -34.50
N PRO A 182 -6.59 -36.34 -34.48
CA PRO A 182 -6.31 -37.22 -35.62
C PRO A 182 -7.03 -36.83 -36.91
N ASP A 183 -8.20 -36.17 -36.80
CA ASP A 183 -8.97 -35.70 -37.96
C ASP A 183 -8.44 -34.37 -38.54
N ASP A 184 -7.51 -33.72 -37.82
CA ASP A 184 -6.91 -32.44 -38.21
C ASP A 184 -5.41 -32.38 -37.85
N PRO A 185 -4.60 -33.22 -38.53
CA PRO A 185 -3.19 -33.38 -38.20
C PRO A 185 -2.32 -32.23 -38.74
N VAL A 186 -1.13 -32.10 -38.17
CA VAL A 186 -0.04 -31.36 -38.82
C VAL A 186 0.41 -32.13 -40.07
N VAL A 187 0.51 -31.45 -41.21
CA VAL A 187 0.91 -32.03 -42.51
C VAL A 187 2.18 -31.37 -43.04
N THR A 188 2.87 -32.03 -43.97
CA THR A 188 4.14 -31.57 -44.56
C THR A 188 4.02 -30.25 -45.31
N GLU A 189 5.16 -29.59 -45.52
CA GLU A 189 5.32 -28.31 -46.25
C GLU A 189 4.44 -27.12 -45.80
N THR A 190 3.81 -27.22 -44.64
CA THR A 190 2.77 -26.30 -44.17
C THR A 190 3.31 -25.41 -43.05
N ARG A 191 2.91 -24.14 -43.06
CA ARG A 191 3.23 -23.17 -42.01
C ARG A 191 2.09 -23.14 -41.00
N TYR A 192 2.45 -23.27 -39.72
CA TYR A 192 1.53 -23.21 -38.60
C TYR A 192 1.84 -22.02 -37.72
N GLU A 193 0.80 -21.46 -37.12
CA GLU A 193 0.86 -20.35 -36.18
C GLU A 193 0.13 -20.75 -34.90
N VAL A 194 0.79 -20.59 -33.76
CA VAL A 194 0.23 -20.80 -32.43
C VAL A 194 0.04 -19.43 -31.80
N VAL A 195 -1.21 -19.07 -31.57
CA VAL A 195 -1.61 -17.74 -31.09
C VAL A 195 -2.62 -17.88 -29.97
N GLY A 196 -2.48 -17.05 -28.95
CA GLY A 196 -3.47 -16.90 -27.88
C GLY A 196 -2.92 -16.17 -26.68
N SER A 197 -3.58 -16.34 -25.55
CA SER A 197 -3.17 -15.79 -24.25
C SER A 197 -3.29 -16.85 -23.16
N VAL A 198 -2.39 -16.74 -22.19
CA VAL A 198 -2.47 -17.44 -20.91
C VAL A 198 -2.59 -16.43 -19.78
N VAL A 199 -3.23 -16.84 -18.69
CA VAL A 199 -3.45 -16.02 -17.50
C VAL A 199 -3.03 -16.81 -16.26
N ASP A 200 -2.32 -16.17 -15.35
CA ASP A 200 -1.96 -16.76 -14.05
C ASP A 200 -3.14 -16.67 -13.06
N ARG A 201 -2.90 -17.01 -11.79
CA ARG A 201 -3.92 -16.92 -10.73
C ARG A 201 -4.19 -15.48 -10.28
N ALA A 202 -3.22 -14.59 -10.41
CA ALA A 202 -3.33 -13.18 -10.04
C ALA A 202 -4.03 -12.34 -11.12
N GLY A 203 -4.23 -12.90 -12.33
CA GLY A 203 -4.82 -12.23 -13.48
C GLY A 203 -3.80 -11.59 -14.42
N ASN A 204 -2.50 -11.84 -14.24
CA ASN A 204 -1.49 -11.36 -15.18
C ASN A 204 -1.50 -12.20 -16.45
N VAL A 205 -1.33 -11.55 -17.59
CA VAL A 205 -1.57 -12.14 -18.91
C VAL A 205 -0.28 -12.17 -19.72
N THR A 206 -0.04 -13.30 -20.39
CA THR A 206 1.02 -13.44 -21.39
C THR A 206 0.44 -13.83 -22.73
N GLU A 207 0.81 -13.06 -23.76
CA GLU A 207 0.51 -13.40 -25.15
C GLU A 207 1.46 -14.51 -25.62
N VAL A 208 0.87 -15.54 -26.24
CA VAL A 208 1.61 -16.59 -26.93
C VAL A 208 1.46 -16.32 -28.42
N ALA A 209 2.59 -16.13 -29.11
CA ALA A 209 2.62 -15.96 -30.55
C ALA A 209 3.92 -16.51 -31.12
N PHE A 210 3.85 -17.65 -31.79
CA PHE A 210 4.97 -18.19 -32.56
C PHE A 210 4.49 -18.97 -33.78
N TRP A 211 5.42 -19.29 -34.66
CA TRP A 211 5.15 -20.06 -35.87
C TRP A 211 6.20 -21.15 -36.04
N PHE A 212 5.86 -22.15 -36.86
CA PHE A 212 6.81 -23.13 -37.38
C PHE A 212 6.38 -23.56 -38.78
N ARG A 213 7.29 -24.17 -39.55
CA ARG A 213 6.98 -24.78 -40.83
C ARG A 213 7.49 -26.21 -40.86
N THR A 214 6.69 -27.10 -41.41
CA THR A 214 7.03 -28.52 -41.53
C THR A 214 7.86 -28.79 -42.78
N SER A 215 8.76 -29.78 -42.71
CA SER A 215 9.56 -30.25 -43.84
C SER A 215 8.73 -31.03 -44.87
N THR A 216 9.37 -31.31 -46.01
CA THR A 216 8.87 -32.14 -47.11
C THR A 216 8.95 -33.64 -46.82
N GLU A 217 9.95 -34.05 -46.06
CA GLU A 217 10.27 -35.44 -45.71
C GLU A 217 10.33 -35.58 -44.18
N PRO A 218 9.87 -36.72 -43.62
CA PRO A 218 10.14 -37.07 -42.23
C PRO A 218 11.66 -37.09 -41.99
N LEU A 219 12.13 -36.55 -40.87
CA LEU A 219 13.56 -36.39 -40.59
C LEU A 219 14.13 -37.57 -39.78
#